data_AF-A0A0K2JI78-F1
#
_entry.id   AF-A0A0K2JI78-F1
#
_cell.length_a   1.000
_cell.length_b   1.000
_cell.length_c   1.000
_cell.angle_alpha   90.00
_cell.angle_beta   90.00
_cell.angle_gamma   90.00
#
_symmetry.space_group_name_H-M   'P 1'
#
loop_
_entity.id
_entity.type
_entity.pdbx_description
1 polymer ?
#
loop_
_entity_poly.entity_id
_entity_poly.type
_entity_poly.pdbx_seq_one_letter_code
_entity_poly.pdbx_strand_id
1 'polypeptide(L)'
;MKKILLILTSLGTIISPSFNLIACNPPQQYEKNILQTFQINTNQTGPDILNNLHTFMQTRYNLKEEPTAVKIAKYEIWYNNKNINNDKTTTVTRDKIINIIIKLAPPDKTIQFDQQNLVQEGFILGGTYKVNIKVTDVNKQDIKTVIVNDLKLAAHEEEKYVALNNEIEILDVVRDSINQRLSITASNNDFVLTNDQVPQNKQVPNTIITFTVTATTSSSLIQGSFTFSSILFARKDISSVEINKMLIVSNPKLTYQALNQNPEILDAIIGTINNKLQITITTNDFIVTNNQEDDKKQEPSQKVSFIVKAAESSNLINGRVTFTVELQKLNISSVTIAKIALIANPDADYQELNRDANLIKEVRKAIDTTFSINVTVADFKITNNHDKSSDDQTPGEMIEFTVMANENSQLITNRFTFKITLLSKEISY
;
A
#
# COMPACT_ATOMS: atom_id res chain seq x y z
N MET A 1 -35.57 27.95 -13.04
CA MET A 1 -35.33 26.69 -12.28
C MET A 1 -34.70 25.68 -13.23
N LYS A 2 -33.57 25.06 -12.83
CA LYS A 2 -33.05 23.69 -13.14
C LYS A 2 -33.20 23.17 -14.60
N LYS A 3 -32.25 22.52 -15.28
CA LYS A 3 -30.92 21.93 -15.01
C LYS A 3 -30.43 21.36 -16.36
N ILE A 4 -29.12 21.52 -16.66
CA ILE A 4 -28.14 20.50 -17.12
C ILE A 4 -28.42 19.69 -18.42
N LEU A 5 -27.51 19.76 -19.42
CA LEU A 5 -26.56 18.69 -19.86
C LEU A 5 -25.80 19.15 -21.13
N LEU A 6 -24.56 19.63 -21.02
CA LEU A 6 -23.29 18.96 -21.37
C LEU A 6 -23.28 18.13 -22.68
N ILE A 7 -22.59 18.65 -23.70
CA ILE A 7 -21.89 17.86 -24.72
C ILE A 7 -20.41 18.24 -24.60
N LEU A 8 -19.58 17.28 -24.19
CA LEU A 8 -18.13 17.35 -24.30
C LEU A 8 -17.66 16.03 -24.88
N THR A 9 -17.41 16.06 -26.18
CA THR A 9 -16.64 15.04 -26.89
C THR A 9 -15.19 15.13 -26.45
N SER A 10 -14.70 13.99 -25.96
CA SER A 10 -13.32 13.69 -25.62
C SER A 10 -12.40 13.75 -26.84
N LEU A 11 -11.24 14.39 -26.70
CA LEU A 11 -9.99 13.95 -27.31
C LEU A 11 -8.83 14.41 -26.42
N GLY A 12 -7.97 13.45 -26.10
CA GLY A 12 -7.12 13.46 -24.92
C GLY A 12 -5.99 14.48 -24.93
N THR A 13 -5.73 15.00 -23.73
CA THR A 13 -4.43 15.50 -23.31
C THR A 13 -4.08 14.82 -22.00
N ILE A 14 -2.99 14.07 -22.02
CA ILE A 14 -2.31 13.53 -20.84
C ILE A 14 -1.92 14.74 -19.99
N ILE A 15 -2.61 14.95 -18.88
CA ILE A 15 -2.23 15.98 -17.91
C ILE A 15 -1.08 15.40 -17.12
N SER A 16 0.15 15.79 -17.48
CA SER A 16 1.26 15.79 -16.52
C SER A 16 0.85 16.67 -15.35
N PRO A 17 0.97 16.24 -14.08
CA PRO A 17 0.73 17.16 -12.98
C PRO A 17 1.80 18.25 -13.02
N SER A 18 1.41 19.42 -13.51
CA SER A 18 2.14 20.66 -13.36
C SER A 18 2.13 21.02 -11.88
N PHE A 19 3.24 20.78 -11.19
CA PHE A 19 3.48 21.39 -9.89
C PHE A 19 3.55 22.89 -10.09
N ASN A 20 2.54 23.62 -9.59
CA ASN A 20 2.68 25.05 -9.39
C ASN A 20 3.74 25.26 -8.31
N LEU A 21 4.96 25.61 -8.76
CA LEU A 21 5.94 26.35 -7.96
C LEU A 21 5.23 27.59 -7.43
N ILE A 22 4.86 27.58 -6.16
CA ILE A 22 4.52 28.81 -5.45
C ILE A 22 5.80 29.65 -5.44
N ALA A 23 5.73 30.76 -6.16
CA ALA A 23 6.81 31.69 -6.36
C ALA A 23 7.37 32.20 -5.03
N CYS A 24 8.70 32.37 -5.04
CA CYS A 24 9.53 32.88 -3.98
C CYS A 24 8.96 34.12 -3.29
N ASN A 25 8.67 34.02 -1.99
CA ASN A 25 9.26 35.00 -1.09
C ASN A 25 10.72 34.58 -0.91
N PRO A 26 11.71 35.49 -1.04
CA PRO A 26 13.07 35.16 -0.67
C PRO A 26 13.04 34.70 0.79
N PRO A 27 13.61 33.54 1.14
CA PRO A 27 13.68 33.13 2.53
C PRO A 27 14.43 34.24 3.27
N GLN A 28 13.73 34.95 4.16
CA GLN A 28 14.43 35.66 5.23
C GLN A 28 15.39 34.64 5.83
N GLN A 29 16.69 34.93 5.75
CA GLN A 29 17.74 34.13 6.38
C GLN A 29 17.56 34.19 7.89
N TYR A 30 16.58 33.45 8.40
CA TYR A 30 16.72 32.87 9.72
C TYR A 30 17.90 31.91 9.60
N GLU A 31 19.03 32.25 10.21
CA GLU A 31 20.05 31.26 10.53
C GLU A 31 19.38 30.23 11.45
N LYS A 32 18.71 29.25 10.84
CA LYS A 32 18.15 28.12 11.56
C LYS A 32 19.34 27.43 12.20
N ASN A 33 19.38 27.41 13.53
CA ASN A 33 20.48 26.76 14.24
C ASN A 33 20.31 25.25 14.08
N ILE A 34 20.93 24.71 13.03
CA ILE A 34 20.84 23.31 12.55
C ILE A 34 21.11 22.28 13.66
N LEU A 35 21.88 22.68 14.67
CA LEU A 35 22.29 21.85 15.79
C LEU A 35 21.96 22.49 17.14
N GLN A 36 20.87 23.26 17.25
CA GLN A 36 20.53 24.07 18.43
C GLN A 36 20.52 23.30 19.76
N THR A 37 20.17 22.02 19.73
CA THR A 37 20.10 21.13 20.89
C THR A 37 21.22 20.08 20.90
N PHE A 38 22.11 20.07 19.91
CA PHE A 38 23.25 19.16 19.89
C PHE A 38 24.30 19.63 20.88
N GLN A 39 24.80 18.70 21.67
CA GLN A 39 25.72 18.98 22.77
C GLN A 39 26.98 18.14 22.61
N ILE A 40 28.12 18.72 22.97
CA ILE A 40 29.42 18.06 22.98
C ILE A 40 29.97 18.14 24.40
N ASN A 41 30.25 16.98 24.97
CA ASN A 41 30.78 16.84 26.32
C ASN A 41 32.30 16.78 26.33
N THR A 42 32.90 17.26 27.40
CA THR A 42 34.33 17.07 27.66
C THR A 42 34.67 15.59 27.67
N ASN A 43 35.91 15.27 27.27
CA ASN A 43 36.45 13.92 27.16
C ASN A 43 35.90 13.07 26.01
N GLN A 44 34.98 13.58 25.20
CA GLN A 44 34.57 12.89 23.97
C GLN A 44 35.69 12.94 22.93
N THR A 45 35.89 11.83 22.21
CA THR A 45 36.76 11.76 21.04
C THR A 45 36.01 12.19 19.78
N GLY A 46 36.73 12.41 18.67
CA GLY A 46 36.06 12.75 17.41
C GLY A 46 35.08 11.68 16.92
N PRO A 47 35.40 10.37 17.00
CA PRO A 47 34.44 9.30 16.73
C PRO A 47 33.19 9.36 17.62
N ASP A 48 33.31 9.67 18.91
CA ASP A 48 32.15 9.78 19.81
C ASP A 48 31.22 10.93 19.38
N ILE A 49 31.82 12.09 19.07
CA ILE A 49 31.08 13.26 18.60
C ILE A 49 30.41 12.96 17.25
N LEU A 50 31.10 12.27 16.34
CA LEU A 50 30.55 11.88 15.05
C LEU A 50 29.35 10.96 15.18
N ASN A 51 29.45 9.94 16.03
CA ASN A 51 28.38 8.99 16.27
C ASN A 51 27.15 9.68 16.91
N ASN A 52 27.38 10.59 17.85
CA ASN A 52 26.30 11.37 18.47
C ASN A 52 25.65 12.32 17.47
N LEU A 53 26.44 13.00 16.63
CA LEU A 53 25.94 13.91 15.59
C LEU A 53 25.10 13.13 14.57
N HIS A 54 25.56 11.96 14.17
CA HIS A 54 24.84 11.08 13.27
C HIS A 54 23.45 10.72 13.84
N THR A 55 23.45 10.23 15.08
CA THR A 55 22.24 9.84 15.80
C THR A 55 21.29 11.03 15.96
N PHE A 56 21.83 12.21 16.27
CA PHE A 56 21.10 13.46 16.36
C PHE A 56 20.40 13.79 15.04
N MET A 57 21.14 13.73 13.92
CA MET A 57 20.59 14.03 12.59
C MET A 57 19.48 13.05 12.20
N GLN A 58 19.66 11.75 12.47
CA GLN A 58 18.61 10.74 12.21
C GLN A 58 17.35 11.02 13.00
N THR A 59 17.51 11.24 14.31
CA THR A 59 16.39 11.39 15.22
C THR A 59 15.66 12.72 14.98
N ARG A 60 16.40 13.83 14.88
CA ARG A 60 15.82 15.17 14.75
C ARG A 60 15.08 15.38 13.43
N TYR A 61 15.53 14.72 12.37
CA TYR A 61 15.02 14.91 11.00
C TYR A 61 14.37 13.65 10.41
N ASN A 62 14.13 12.62 11.23
CA ASN A 62 13.48 11.36 10.84
C ASN A 62 14.11 10.74 9.58
N LEU A 63 15.42 10.54 9.60
CA LEU A 63 16.18 9.99 8.46
C LEU A 63 16.32 8.48 8.62
N LYS A 64 15.91 7.72 7.59
CA LYS A 64 15.92 6.25 7.59
C LYS A 64 17.26 5.67 7.19
N GLU A 65 17.92 6.26 6.19
CA GLU A 65 19.29 5.88 5.84
C GLU A 65 20.28 6.53 6.82
N GLU A 66 21.41 5.87 7.07
CA GLU A 66 22.51 6.42 7.85
C GLU A 66 22.93 7.79 7.30
N PRO A 67 22.86 8.91 8.04
CA PRO A 67 23.33 10.20 7.55
C PRO A 67 24.85 10.27 7.35
N THR A 68 25.61 9.31 7.88
CA THR A 68 27.05 9.07 7.60
C THR A 68 27.26 8.27 6.31
N ALA A 69 26.22 7.63 5.78
CA ALA A 69 26.28 7.12 4.42
C ALA A 69 26.52 8.32 3.52
N VAL A 70 27.58 8.26 2.73
CA VAL A 70 27.99 9.31 1.78
C VAL A 70 26.82 9.78 0.89
N LYS A 71 25.75 8.97 0.80
CA LYS A 71 24.48 9.27 0.14
C LYS A 71 23.71 10.46 0.74
N ILE A 72 23.67 10.66 2.07
CA ILE A 72 22.89 11.76 2.68
C ILE A 72 23.78 12.96 3.02
N ALA A 73 24.82 12.73 3.82
CA ALA A 73 25.69 13.80 4.29
C ALA A 73 27.11 13.33 4.57
N LYS A 74 28.04 14.26 4.51
CA LYS A 74 29.41 14.09 4.96
C LYS A 74 29.71 15.08 6.08
N TYR A 75 30.22 14.56 7.19
CA TYR A 75 30.55 15.35 8.38
C TYR A 75 32.05 15.53 8.51
N GLU A 76 32.48 16.71 8.97
CA GLU A 76 33.85 16.97 9.40
C GLU A 76 33.82 17.67 10.76
N ILE A 77 34.54 17.11 11.73
CA ILE A 77 34.64 17.59 13.11
C ILE A 77 36.04 18.14 13.29
N TRP A 78 36.12 19.45 13.47
CA TRP A 78 37.38 20.17 13.59
C TRP A 78 37.56 20.68 15.01
N TYR A 79 38.71 20.35 15.60
CA TYR A 79 39.13 20.78 16.93
C TYR A 79 40.58 21.24 16.88
N ASN A 80 40.88 22.44 17.40
CA ASN A 80 42.21 23.05 17.35
C ASN A 80 42.85 22.99 15.94
N ASN A 81 42.08 23.32 14.90
CA ASN A 81 42.49 23.31 13.48
C ASN A 81 42.90 21.93 12.94
N LYS A 82 42.51 20.83 13.60
CA LYS A 82 42.70 19.46 13.12
C LYS A 82 41.34 18.80 12.93
N ASN A 83 41.15 18.09 11.81
CA ASN A 83 40.02 17.17 11.66
C ASN A 83 40.24 15.95 12.56
N ILE A 84 39.31 15.71 13.47
CA ILE A 84 39.40 14.64 14.47
C ILE A 84 38.42 13.49 14.23
N ASN A 85 37.69 13.44 13.10
CA ASN A 85 36.63 12.43 12.85
C ASN A 85 37.00 10.99 13.26
N ASN A 86 38.23 10.57 12.97
CA ASN A 86 38.72 9.21 13.22
C ASN A 86 39.77 9.14 14.36
N ASP A 87 40.02 10.26 15.04
CA ASP A 87 41.01 10.37 16.11
C ASP A 87 40.42 9.90 17.45
N LYS A 88 40.79 8.69 17.88
CA LYS A 88 40.37 8.09 19.15
C LYS A 88 41.22 8.54 20.35
N THR A 89 42.25 9.36 20.11
CA THR A 89 43.23 9.76 21.14
C THR A 89 43.03 11.19 21.61
N THR A 90 42.63 12.06 20.69
CA THR A 90 42.33 13.45 21.02
C THR A 90 40.96 13.54 21.65
N THR A 91 40.90 13.96 22.91
CA THR A 91 39.65 14.30 23.58
C THR A 91 39.43 15.81 23.59
N VAL A 92 38.16 16.21 23.45
CA VAL A 92 37.79 17.62 23.49
C VAL A 92 37.72 18.12 24.94
N THR A 93 38.15 19.36 25.17
CA THR A 93 38.16 19.94 26.52
C THR A 93 37.09 21.00 26.70
N ARG A 94 36.61 21.12 27.94
CA ARG A 94 35.59 22.09 28.34
C ARG A 94 35.90 23.50 27.83
N ASP A 95 34.84 24.22 27.47
CA ASP A 95 34.84 25.61 27.02
C ASP A 95 35.56 25.88 25.69
N LYS A 96 36.13 24.87 25.04
CA LYS A 96 36.64 24.98 23.66
C LYS A 96 35.53 24.94 22.64
N ILE A 97 35.83 25.35 21.41
CA ILE A 97 34.87 25.35 20.29
C ILE A 97 35.24 24.20 19.36
N ILE A 98 34.24 23.42 18.98
CA ILE A 98 34.29 22.44 17.89
C ILE A 98 33.60 23.06 16.69
N ASN A 99 34.27 23.05 15.54
CA ASN A 99 33.68 23.43 14.27
C ASN A 99 33.20 22.16 13.56
N ILE A 100 31.89 22.06 13.33
CA ILE A 100 31.26 20.97 12.59
C ILE A 100 30.93 21.49 11.20
N ILE A 101 31.39 20.77 10.18
CA ILE A 101 31.00 21.01 8.79
C ILE A 101 30.10 19.87 8.33
N ILE A 102 28.91 20.21 7.88
CA ILE A 102 27.93 19.28 7.32
C ILE A 102 27.80 19.58 5.84
N LYS A 103 28.14 18.62 4.99
CA LYS A 103 27.96 18.70 3.53
C LYS A 103 26.83 17.77 3.13
N LEU A 104 25.68 18.32 2.76
CA LEU A 104 24.55 17.53 2.30
C LEU A 104 24.79 17.06 0.86
N ALA A 105 24.36 15.85 0.55
CA ALA A 105 24.41 15.34 -0.80
C ALA A 105 23.46 16.12 -1.73
N PRO A 106 23.77 16.18 -3.04
CA PRO A 106 22.83 16.70 -4.04
C PRO A 106 21.57 15.79 -4.13
N PRO A 107 20.49 16.25 -4.80
CA PRO A 107 19.28 15.46 -4.97
C PRO A 107 19.55 14.06 -5.54
N ASP A 108 19.02 13.03 -4.88
CA ASP A 108 19.14 11.62 -5.25
C ASP A 108 17.79 10.92 -5.08
N LYS A 109 17.30 10.31 -6.17
CA LYS A 109 16.00 9.63 -6.20
C LYS A 109 15.94 8.43 -5.27
N THR A 110 17.07 7.79 -4.96
CA THR A 110 17.13 6.59 -4.12
C THR A 110 16.87 6.87 -2.65
N ILE A 111 17.08 8.11 -2.20
CA ILE A 111 16.90 8.56 -0.81
C ILE A 111 15.98 9.79 -0.70
N GLN A 112 15.09 9.95 -1.69
CA GLN A 112 14.29 11.17 -1.84
C GLN A 112 13.43 11.50 -0.62
N PHE A 113 12.99 10.50 0.16
CA PHE A 113 12.16 10.73 1.35
C PHE A 113 12.97 11.37 2.49
N ASP A 114 14.19 10.88 2.75
CA ASP A 114 15.09 11.48 3.74
C ASP A 114 15.50 12.90 3.33
N GLN A 115 15.77 13.10 2.04
CA GLN A 115 16.07 14.43 1.50
C GLN A 115 14.87 15.38 1.58
N GLN A 116 13.64 14.90 1.40
CA GLN A 116 12.43 15.71 1.58
C GLN A 116 12.26 16.15 3.03
N ASN A 117 12.53 15.29 4.02
CA ASN A 117 12.45 15.65 5.44
C ASN A 117 13.44 16.80 5.76
N LEU A 118 14.66 16.73 5.22
CA LEU A 118 15.64 17.83 5.33
C LEU A 118 15.16 19.10 4.62
N VAL A 119 14.63 19.00 3.39
CA VAL A 119 14.14 20.18 2.66
C VAL A 119 12.97 20.85 3.38
N GLN A 120 12.04 20.08 3.95
CA GLN A 120 10.94 20.60 4.78
C GLN A 120 11.45 21.34 6.03
N GLU A 121 12.58 20.89 6.56
CA GLU A 121 13.29 21.55 7.64
C GLU A 121 14.16 22.73 7.16
N GLY A 122 14.07 23.11 5.88
CA GLY A 122 14.69 24.30 5.31
C GLY A 122 16.13 24.09 4.81
N PHE A 123 16.60 22.85 4.72
CA PHE A 123 17.92 22.57 4.16
C PHE A 123 17.92 22.66 2.63
N ILE A 124 18.98 23.25 2.09
CA ILE A 124 19.35 23.21 0.68
C ILE A 124 20.24 21.97 0.44
N LEU A 125 19.78 21.06 -0.42
CA LEU A 125 20.54 19.88 -0.88
C LEU A 125 21.78 20.30 -1.67
N GLY A 126 22.89 19.58 -1.51
CA GLY A 126 24.21 20.00 -1.99
C GLY A 126 24.86 21.14 -1.19
N GLY A 127 24.15 21.69 -0.20
CA GLY A 127 24.63 22.78 0.65
C GLY A 127 25.73 22.36 1.64
N THR A 128 26.53 23.33 2.07
CA THR A 128 27.51 23.17 3.14
C THR A 128 27.15 24.07 4.32
N TYR A 129 27.05 23.48 5.50
CA TYR A 129 26.69 24.15 6.74
C TYR A 129 27.86 24.07 7.71
N LYS A 130 28.16 25.18 8.38
CA LYS A 130 29.23 25.26 9.39
C LYS A 130 28.62 25.68 10.70
N VAL A 131 28.85 24.91 11.75
CA VAL A 131 28.32 25.17 13.07
C VAL A 131 29.45 25.14 14.09
N ASN A 132 29.51 26.16 14.93
CA ASN A 132 30.45 26.21 16.04
C ASN A 132 29.70 25.81 17.31
N ILE A 133 30.19 24.77 17.99
CA ILE A 133 29.59 24.28 19.23
C ILE A 133 30.63 24.37 20.32
N LYS A 134 30.26 25.05 21.41
CA LYS A 134 31.09 25.14 22.60
C LYS A 134 30.97 23.81 23.37
N VAL A 135 32.11 23.21 23.71
CA VAL A 135 32.19 22.03 24.57
C VAL A 135 31.76 22.43 25.96
N THR A 136 30.80 21.71 26.51
CA THR A 136 30.24 21.96 27.85
C THR A 136 30.31 20.68 28.67
N ASP A 137 30.44 20.78 29.99
CA ASP A 137 30.13 19.66 30.86
C ASP A 137 28.63 19.65 31.09
N VAL A 138 27.89 18.86 30.30
CA VAL A 138 26.47 18.69 30.54
C VAL A 138 26.31 17.69 31.67
N ASN A 139 25.73 18.14 32.79
CA ASN A 139 25.20 17.21 33.77
C ASN A 139 24.08 16.42 33.08
N LYS A 140 24.28 15.10 32.92
CA LYS A 140 23.26 14.20 32.37
C LYS A 140 21.89 14.57 32.96
N GLN A 141 20.91 14.78 32.10
CA GLN A 141 19.59 15.17 32.55
C GLN A 141 18.87 13.93 33.11
N ASP A 142 18.30 14.08 34.31
CA ASP A 142 17.64 12.98 35.00
C ASP A 142 16.25 12.74 34.40
N ILE A 143 16.00 11.52 33.90
CA ILE A 143 14.74 11.15 33.27
C ILE A 143 13.62 10.84 34.27
N LYS A 144 13.87 10.87 35.58
CA LYS A 144 12.84 10.56 36.61
C LYS A 144 11.56 11.40 36.53
N THR A 145 11.61 12.55 35.86
CA THR A 145 10.47 13.48 35.73
C THR A 145 9.73 13.37 34.39
N VAL A 146 10.14 12.42 33.55
CA VAL A 146 9.47 12.10 32.29
C VAL A 146 8.15 11.40 32.59
N ILE A 147 7.11 11.78 31.85
CA ILE A 147 5.78 11.21 31.95
C ILE A 147 5.43 10.68 30.56
N VAL A 148 5.09 9.39 30.49
CA VAL A 148 4.53 8.75 29.31
C VAL A 148 3.06 8.47 29.62
N ASN A 149 2.16 9.00 28.79
CA ASN A 149 0.73 8.72 28.93
C ASN A 149 0.44 7.27 28.58
N ASP A 150 -0.69 6.74 29.05
CA ASP A 150 -1.14 5.39 28.68
C ASP A 150 -1.24 5.26 27.15
N LEU A 151 -0.46 4.32 26.61
CA LEU A 151 -0.30 4.09 25.18
C LEU A 151 -1.49 3.35 24.56
N LYS A 152 -2.37 2.75 25.39
CA LYS A 152 -3.52 1.97 24.96
C LYS A 152 -3.17 0.87 23.94
N LEU A 153 -2.11 0.12 24.23
CA LEU A 153 -1.59 -0.94 23.38
C LEU A 153 -2.59 -2.08 23.24
N ALA A 154 -2.52 -2.83 22.16
CA ALA A 154 -3.30 -4.05 22.00
C ALA A 154 -2.53 -5.27 22.53
N ALA A 155 -3.25 -6.23 23.12
CA ALA A 155 -2.68 -7.53 23.44
C ALA A 155 -2.58 -8.40 22.17
N HIS A 156 -1.36 -8.85 21.90
CA HIS A 156 -1.05 -9.86 20.90
C HIS A 156 -0.87 -11.21 21.60
N GLU A 157 -1.96 -11.95 21.78
CA GLU A 157 -2.03 -13.22 22.55
C GLU A 157 -1.10 -14.34 22.05
N GLU A 158 -0.62 -14.22 20.82
CA GLU A 158 0.40 -15.04 20.18
C GLU A 158 1.82 -14.68 20.63
N GLU A 159 2.05 -13.41 20.98
CA GLU A 159 3.35 -12.85 21.35
C GLU A 159 3.63 -12.97 22.84
N LYS A 160 4.93 -12.90 23.16
CA LYS A 160 5.42 -12.91 24.53
C LYS A 160 5.58 -11.49 25.07
N TYR A 161 5.51 -11.31 26.39
CA TYR A 161 5.70 -9.99 27.01
C TYR A 161 7.08 -9.36 26.73
N VAL A 162 8.12 -10.16 26.47
CA VAL A 162 9.44 -9.62 26.12
C VAL A 162 9.44 -8.83 24.79
N ALA A 163 8.50 -9.12 23.88
CA ALA A 163 8.40 -8.43 22.60
C ALA A 163 8.12 -6.93 22.80
N LEU A 164 7.29 -6.58 23.80
CA LEU A 164 6.94 -5.19 24.13
C LEU A 164 8.15 -4.31 24.45
N ASN A 165 9.26 -4.89 24.94
CA ASN A 165 10.47 -4.13 25.24
C ASN A 165 11.18 -3.59 23.98
N ASN A 166 10.88 -4.16 22.82
CA ASN A 166 11.48 -3.80 21.54
C ASN A 166 10.43 -3.26 20.55
N GLU A 167 9.19 -3.06 21.00
CA GLU A 167 8.11 -2.55 20.16
C GLU A 167 8.41 -1.10 19.77
N ILE A 168 8.52 -0.84 18.46
CA ILE A 168 9.02 0.44 17.95
C ILE A 168 8.10 1.60 18.36
N GLU A 169 6.80 1.37 18.39
CA GLU A 169 5.81 2.37 18.82
C GLU A 169 6.03 2.79 20.29
N ILE A 170 6.35 1.83 21.17
CA ILE A 170 6.61 2.12 22.58
C ILE A 170 7.94 2.86 22.73
N LEU A 171 9.00 2.38 22.06
CA LEU A 171 10.32 2.99 22.11
C LEU A 171 10.28 4.44 21.60
N ASP A 172 9.58 4.68 20.48
CA ASP A 172 9.46 6.01 19.89
C ASP A 172 8.69 6.97 20.81
N VAL A 173 7.58 6.54 21.41
CA VAL A 173 6.84 7.39 22.36
C VAL A 173 7.68 7.70 23.62
N VAL A 174 8.43 6.72 24.14
CA VAL A 174 9.35 6.93 25.27
C VAL A 174 10.42 7.94 24.90
N ARG A 175 11.09 7.76 23.76
CA ARG A 175 12.12 8.68 23.25
C ARG A 175 11.55 10.10 23.09
N ASP A 176 10.39 10.23 22.46
CA ASP A 176 9.78 11.51 22.19
C ASP A 176 9.35 12.21 23.49
N SER A 177 8.85 11.45 24.47
CA SER A 177 8.53 11.96 25.81
C SER A 177 9.78 12.46 26.55
N ILE A 178 10.90 11.72 26.48
CA ILE A 178 12.20 12.15 27.03
C ILE A 178 12.65 13.45 26.35
N ASN A 179 12.66 13.47 25.01
CA ASN A 179 13.13 14.59 24.20
C ASN A 179 12.28 15.84 24.44
N GLN A 180 10.96 15.69 24.50
CA GLN A 180 10.05 16.78 24.79
C GLN A 180 10.24 17.31 26.20
N ARG A 181 10.29 16.42 27.21
CA ARG A 181 10.37 16.82 28.62
C ARG A 181 11.66 17.55 28.96
N LEU A 182 12.78 17.11 28.37
CA LEU A 182 14.13 17.59 28.66
C LEU A 182 14.67 18.56 27.60
N SER A 183 13.94 18.76 26.49
CA SER A 183 14.36 19.58 25.35
C SER A 183 15.73 19.17 24.79
N ILE A 184 15.91 17.86 24.58
CA ILE A 184 17.12 17.23 24.04
C ILE A 184 16.80 16.39 22.80
N THR A 185 17.80 15.70 22.27
CA THR A 185 17.65 14.74 21.16
C THR A 185 18.38 13.44 21.51
N ALA A 186 17.82 12.71 22.47
CA ALA A 186 18.16 11.34 22.80
C ALA A 186 17.56 10.36 21.78
N SER A 187 18.18 9.18 21.70
CA SER A 187 17.85 8.08 20.80
C SER A 187 17.37 6.84 21.57
N ASN A 188 16.90 5.83 20.83
CA ASN A 188 16.52 4.54 21.42
C ASN A 188 17.72 3.79 22.02
N ASN A 189 18.96 4.20 21.71
CA ASN A 189 20.19 3.62 22.30
C ASN A 189 20.57 4.28 23.65
N ASP A 190 19.96 5.42 23.99
CA ASP A 190 20.23 6.13 25.24
C ASP A 190 19.50 5.52 26.45
N PHE A 191 18.57 4.61 26.23
CA PHE A 191 17.83 3.93 27.30
C PHE A 191 17.56 2.47 26.97
N VAL A 192 17.22 1.70 28.01
CA VAL A 192 16.67 0.35 27.91
C VAL A 192 15.25 0.38 28.46
N LEU A 193 14.36 -0.32 27.78
CA LEU A 193 12.98 -0.54 28.19
C LEU A 193 12.84 -1.99 28.70
N THR A 194 12.26 -2.15 29.89
CA THR A 194 11.81 -3.45 30.40
C THR A 194 10.37 -3.36 30.88
N ASN A 195 9.72 -4.50 31.10
CA ASN A 195 8.41 -4.55 31.71
C ASN A 195 8.35 -5.55 32.88
N ASP A 196 7.34 -5.38 33.73
CA ASP A 196 7.15 -6.12 34.97
C ASP A 196 6.58 -7.55 34.80
N GLN A 197 6.27 -7.96 33.57
CA GLN A 197 5.72 -9.28 33.29
C GLN A 197 6.82 -10.35 33.10
N VAL A 198 6.44 -11.61 33.27
CA VAL A 198 7.35 -12.75 33.01
C VAL A 198 7.66 -12.82 31.50
N PRO A 199 8.93 -12.69 31.08
CA PRO A 199 9.30 -12.47 29.67
C PRO A 199 8.79 -13.54 28.69
N GLN A 200 8.65 -14.80 29.14
CA GLN A 200 8.26 -15.93 28.30
C GLN A 200 6.75 -16.18 28.27
N ASN A 201 5.98 -15.50 29.12
CA ASN A 201 4.53 -15.63 29.13
C ASN A 201 3.94 -14.89 27.93
N LYS A 202 2.85 -15.44 27.42
CA LYS A 202 2.05 -14.80 26.38
C LYS A 202 1.32 -13.58 26.92
N GLN A 203 1.14 -12.58 26.06
CA GLN A 203 0.36 -11.40 26.41
C GLN A 203 -1.10 -11.77 26.68
N VAL A 204 -1.70 -11.12 27.67
CA VAL A 204 -3.10 -11.34 28.04
C VAL A 204 -3.86 -10.01 27.98
N PRO A 205 -5.03 -9.97 27.32
CA PRO A 205 -5.87 -8.77 27.29
C PRO A 205 -6.28 -8.28 28.67
N ASN A 206 -6.47 -6.97 28.78
CA ASN A 206 -6.79 -6.20 29.98
C ASN A 206 -5.74 -6.31 31.11
N THR A 207 -4.50 -6.68 30.76
CA THR A 207 -3.38 -6.68 31.71
C THR A 207 -2.78 -5.28 31.80
N ILE A 208 -2.57 -4.80 33.03
CA ILE A 208 -1.79 -3.59 33.28
C ILE A 208 -0.32 -3.98 33.30
N ILE A 209 0.48 -3.33 32.46
CA ILE A 209 1.92 -3.54 32.37
C ILE A 209 2.61 -2.31 32.90
N THR A 210 3.59 -2.50 33.77
CA THR A 210 4.49 -1.43 34.20
C THR A 210 5.81 -1.54 33.43
N PHE A 211 6.08 -0.54 32.60
CA PHE A 211 7.34 -0.37 31.92
C PHE A 211 8.33 0.38 32.81
N THR A 212 9.58 -0.07 32.80
CA THR A 212 10.71 0.63 33.40
C THR A 212 11.66 1.09 32.30
N VAL A 213 11.92 2.39 32.26
CA VAL A 213 12.88 3.00 31.35
C VAL A 213 14.11 3.37 32.15
N THR A 214 15.27 2.85 31.75
CA THR A 214 16.56 3.12 32.42
C THR A 214 17.54 3.70 31.43
N ALA A 215 18.12 4.86 31.71
CA ALA A 215 19.17 5.43 30.89
C ALA A 215 20.39 4.50 30.84
N THR A 216 20.97 4.29 29.65
CA THR A 216 22.17 3.47 29.50
C THR A 216 23.38 4.19 30.11
N THR A 217 24.34 3.42 30.63
CA THR A 217 25.58 4.00 31.17
C THR A 217 26.38 4.73 30.10
N SER A 218 26.27 4.28 28.85
CA SER A 218 26.86 4.87 27.65
C SER A 218 26.15 6.15 27.19
N SER A 219 24.93 6.45 27.65
CA SER A 219 24.26 7.68 27.26
C SER A 219 25.07 8.89 27.74
N SER A 220 25.27 9.85 26.83
CA SER A 220 25.96 11.11 27.13
C SER A 220 25.00 12.24 27.52
N LEU A 221 23.68 12.03 27.37
CA LEU A 221 22.65 13.06 27.53
C LEU A 221 21.78 12.84 28.77
N ILE A 222 21.46 11.59 29.08
CA ILE A 222 20.47 11.25 30.11
C ILE A 222 21.02 10.30 31.18
N GLN A 223 20.40 10.35 32.36
CA GLN A 223 20.66 9.44 33.49
C GLN A 223 19.37 9.15 34.24
N GLY A 224 19.42 8.16 35.14
CA GLY A 224 18.29 7.80 36.00
C GLY A 224 17.32 6.82 35.35
N SER A 225 16.16 6.68 35.98
CA SER A 225 15.09 5.81 35.52
C SER A 225 13.72 6.40 35.87
N PHE A 226 12.70 5.98 35.14
CA PHE A 226 11.31 6.23 35.47
C PHE A 226 10.46 5.01 35.10
N THR A 227 9.24 4.96 35.61
CA THR A 227 8.26 3.95 35.22
C THR A 227 7.00 4.60 34.67
N PHE A 228 6.31 3.88 33.80
CA PHE A 228 4.97 4.23 33.34
C PHE A 228 4.16 2.94 33.17
N SER A 229 2.84 3.06 33.19
CA SER A 229 1.95 1.91 33.01
C SER A 229 1.12 2.06 31.75
N SER A 230 0.84 0.94 31.10
CA SER A 230 -0.13 0.89 30.01
C SER A 230 -1.01 -0.35 30.14
N ILE A 231 -2.26 -0.24 29.69
CA ILE A 231 -3.21 -1.35 29.64
C ILE A 231 -3.13 -2.00 28.26
N LEU A 232 -2.92 -3.31 28.20
CA LEU A 232 -3.09 -4.06 26.96
C LEU A 232 -4.58 -4.30 26.71
N PHE A 233 -5.17 -3.71 25.69
CA PHE A 233 -6.56 -3.90 25.32
C PHE A 233 -6.79 -5.17 24.49
N ALA A 234 -7.98 -5.76 24.64
CA ALA A 234 -8.40 -6.85 23.76
C ALA A 234 -8.62 -6.35 22.33
N ARG A 235 -8.06 -7.07 21.35
CA ARG A 235 -8.42 -6.92 19.94
C ARG A 235 -9.85 -7.40 19.72
N LYS A 236 -10.56 -6.81 18.75
CA LYS A 236 -11.94 -7.18 18.43
C LYS A 236 -11.95 -8.44 17.55
N ASP A 237 -12.66 -9.47 17.97
CA ASP A 237 -12.77 -10.72 17.21
C ASP A 237 -13.71 -10.59 16.02
N ILE A 238 -13.19 -10.86 14.82
CA ILE A 238 -13.95 -10.85 13.57
C ILE A 238 -14.67 -12.18 13.31
N SER A 239 -14.44 -13.22 14.11
CA SER A 239 -14.96 -14.57 13.84
C SER A 239 -16.49 -14.68 13.87
N SER A 240 -17.17 -13.71 14.48
CA SER A 240 -18.64 -13.60 14.50
C SER A 240 -19.20 -12.62 13.46
N VAL A 241 -18.34 -11.97 12.67
CA VAL A 241 -18.77 -11.05 11.61
C VAL A 241 -19.36 -11.89 10.47
N GLU A 242 -20.52 -11.50 9.97
CA GLU A 242 -21.15 -12.12 8.81
C GLU A 242 -21.02 -11.20 7.60
N ILE A 243 -20.19 -11.60 6.64
CA ILE A 243 -20.05 -10.89 5.37
C ILE A 243 -21.04 -11.53 4.40
N ASN A 244 -22.01 -10.74 3.95
CA ASN A 244 -23.05 -11.19 3.04
C ASN A 244 -22.44 -11.76 1.75
N LYS A 245 -23.16 -12.73 1.16
CA LYS A 245 -22.82 -13.26 -0.15
C LYS A 245 -22.75 -12.13 -1.19
N MET A 246 -21.69 -12.15 -2.00
CA MET A 246 -21.48 -11.17 -3.06
C MET A 246 -21.63 -11.78 -4.44
N LEU A 247 -21.98 -10.95 -5.42
CA LEU A 247 -22.00 -11.30 -6.83
C LEU A 247 -20.97 -10.43 -7.55
N ILE A 248 -19.95 -11.04 -8.14
CA ILE A 248 -18.87 -10.32 -8.84
C ILE A 248 -18.81 -10.79 -10.29
N VAL A 249 -18.64 -9.88 -11.24
CA VAL A 249 -18.44 -10.26 -12.64
C VAL A 249 -17.10 -11.00 -12.78
N SER A 250 -17.12 -12.22 -13.31
CA SER A 250 -15.89 -12.97 -13.60
C SER A 250 -15.00 -12.22 -14.58
N ASN A 251 -13.68 -12.29 -14.39
CA ASN A 251 -12.70 -11.81 -15.36
C ASN A 251 -11.72 -12.92 -15.76
N PRO A 252 -12.01 -13.69 -16.81
CA PRO A 252 -11.16 -14.82 -17.24
C PRO A 252 -9.77 -14.43 -17.75
N LYS A 253 -9.48 -13.12 -17.88
CA LYS A 253 -8.13 -12.63 -18.17
C LYS A 253 -7.25 -12.55 -16.92
N LEU A 254 -7.86 -12.60 -15.74
CA LEU A 254 -7.20 -12.54 -14.44
C LEU A 254 -7.25 -13.90 -13.74
N THR A 255 -6.36 -14.09 -12.77
CA THR A 255 -6.30 -15.28 -11.94
C THR A 255 -7.17 -15.13 -10.69
N TYR A 256 -7.40 -16.23 -9.95
CA TYR A 256 -8.09 -16.17 -8.66
C TYR A 256 -7.29 -15.42 -7.59
N GLN A 257 -5.95 -15.41 -7.64
CA GLN A 257 -5.15 -14.60 -6.74
C GLN A 257 -5.49 -13.11 -6.85
N ALA A 258 -5.76 -12.62 -8.07
CA ALA A 258 -6.15 -11.24 -8.29
C ALA A 258 -7.50 -10.88 -7.62
N LEU A 259 -8.39 -11.85 -7.36
CA LEU A 259 -9.62 -11.58 -6.62
C LEU A 259 -9.38 -11.21 -5.15
N ASN A 260 -8.29 -11.71 -4.53
CA ASN A 260 -7.94 -11.34 -3.16
C ASN A 260 -7.66 -9.84 -3.01
N GLN A 261 -7.36 -9.16 -4.13
CA GLN A 261 -7.08 -7.73 -4.21
C GLN A 261 -8.21 -6.96 -4.90
N ASN A 262 -9.38 -7.58 -5.11
CA ASN A 262 -10.50 -6.92 -5.76
C ASN A 262 -11.07 -5.81 -4.85
N PRO A 263 -11.12 -4.54 -5.31
CA PRO A 263 -11.57 -3.43 -4.47
C PRO A 263 -12.98 -3.59 -3.91
N GLU A 264 -13.92 -4.12 -4.70
CA GLU A 264 -15.30 -4.32 -4.25
C GLU A 264 -15.37 -5.32 -3.09
N ILE A 265 -14.57 -6.39 -3.15
CA ILE A 265 -14.45 -7.38 -2.08
C ILE A 265 -13.80 -6.76 -0.84
N LEU A 266 -12.68 -6.05 -1.01
CA LEU A 266 -11.96 -5.41 0.10
C LEU A 266 -12.82 -4.36 0.80
N ASP A 267 -13.52 -3.52 0.04
CA ASP A 267 -14.42 -2.49 0.56
C ASP A 267 -15.59 -3.12 1.32
N ALA A 268 -16.15 -4.23 0.82
CA ALA A 268 -17.21 -4.95 1.52
C ALA A 268 -16.73 -5.55 2.86
N ILE A 269 -15.52 -6.11 2.90
CA ILE A 269 -14.90 -6.62 4.14
C ILE A 269 -14.72 -5.47 5.14
N ILE A 270 -14.08 -4.37 4.72
CA ILE A 270 -13.80 -3.19 5.56
C ILE A 270 -15.12 -2.60 6.07
N GLY A 271 -16.08 -2.35 5.18
CA GLY A 271 -17.37 -1.77 5.53
C GLY A 271 -18.15 -2.62 6.53
N THR A 272 -18.16 -3.94 6.33
CA THR A 272 -18.88 -4.87 7.21
C THR A 272 -18.24 -4.94 8.60
N ILE A 273 -16.91 -5.10 8.68
CA ILE A 273 -16.19 -5.17 9.96
C ILE A 273 -16.31 -3.84 10.72
N ASN A 274 -16.08 -2.71 10.04
CA ASN A 274 -16.19 -1.38 10.66
C ASN A 274 -17.58 -1.13 11.23
N ASN A 275 -18.64 -1.46 10.47
CA ASN A 275 -20.01 -1.29 10.93
C ASN A 275 -20.33 -2.23 12.10
N LYS A 276 -20.00 -3.52 11.99
CA LYS A 276 -20.36 -4.51 13.02
C LYS A 276 -19.63 -4.28 14.34
N LEU A 277 -18.35 -3.92 14.29
CA LEU A 277 -17.49 -3.79 15.46
C LEU A 277 -17.31 -2.35 15.94
N GLN A 278 -17.83 -1.36 15.19
CA GLN A 278 -17.71 0.08 15.47
C GLN A 278 -16.24 0.52 15.60
N ILE A 279 -15.42 0.10 14.65
CA ILE A 279 -13.98 0.41 14.55
C ILE A 279 -13.64 0.95 13.15
N THR A 280 -12.38 1.32 12.92
CA THR A 280 -11.89 1.71 11.59
C THR A 280 -10.65 0.89 11.26
N ILE A 281 -10.84 -0.15 10.46
CA ILE A 281 -9.78 -0.97 9.88
C ILE A 281 -9.47 -0.55 8.44
N THR A 282 -8.29 -0.95 7.97
CA THR A 282 -7.80 -0.79 6.60
C THR A 282 -7.35 -2.14 6.03
N THR A 283 -6.91 -2.17 4.78
CA THR A 283 -6.32 -3.37 4.17
C THR A 283 -5.04 -3.86 4.85
N ASN A 284 -4.42 -3.07 5.73
CA ASN A 284 -3.25 -3.49 6.50
C ASN A 284 -3.63 -4.35 7.72
N ASP A 285 -4.90 -4.33 8.13
CA ASP A 285 -5.37 -5.01 9.32
C ASP A 285 -5.77 -6.48 9.07
N PHE A 286 -5.85 -6.90 7.81
CA PHE A 286 -6.28 -8.26 7.46
C PHE A 286 -5.61 -8.74 6.17
N ILE A 287 -5.65 -10.06 6.01
CA ILE A 287 -5.19 -10.77 4.82
C ILE A 287 -6.40 -11.51 4.25
N VAL A 288 -6.58 -11.41 2.93
CA VAL A 288 -7.63 -12.12 2.20
C VAL A 288 -7.02 -13.20 1.35
N THR A 289 -7.56 -14.41 1.46
CA THR A 289 -7.26 -15.53 0.56
C THR A 289 -8.55 -16.18 0.09
N ASN A 290 -8.46 -17.03 -0.94
CA ASN A 290 -9.59 -17.82 -1.39
C ASN A 290 -9.21 -19.28 -1.63
N ASN A 291 -10.22 -20.12 -1.83
CA ASN A 291 -10.08 -21.57 -1.91
C ASN A 291 -9.68 -22.11 -3.30
N GLN A 292 -9.35 -21.25 -4.26
CA GLN A 292 -8.91 -21.65 -5.60
C GLN A 292 -7.38 -21.62 -5.73
N GLU A 293 -6.86 -22.28 -6.75
CA GLU A 293 -5.44 -22.20 -7.08
C GLU A 293 -5.07 -20.80 -7.59
N ASP A 294 -3.98 -20.23 -7.06
CA ASP A 294 -3.59 -18.83 -7.27
C ASP A 294 -3.45 -18.45 -8.75
N ASP A 295 -2.82 -19.32 -9.55
CA ASP A 295 -2.52 -19.09 -10.97
C ASP A 295 -3.68 -19.46 -11.90
N LYS A 296 -4.72 -20.11 -11.39
CA LYS A 296 -5.86 -20.52 -12.21
C LYS A 296 -6.68 -19.29 -12.60
N LYS A 297 -7.08 -19.23 -13.87
CA LYS A 297 -7.95 -18.17 -14.39
C LYS A 297 -9.34 -18.25 -13.79
N GLN A 298 -9.94 -17.08 -13.56
CA GLN A 298 -11.31 -16.99 -13.07
C GLN A 298 -12.28 -17.58 -14.09
N GLU A 299 -13.22 -18.39 -13.61
CA GLU A 299 -14.27 -19.00 -14.44
C GLU A 299 -15.64 -18.42 -14.07
N PRO A 300 -16.53 -18.17 -15.05
CA PRO A 300 -17.90 -17.75 -14.78
C PRO A 300 -18.70 -18.83 -14.01
N SER A 301 -19.73 -18.39 -13.30
CA SER A 301 -20.64 -19.23 -12.49
C SER A 301 -19.97 -20.04 -11.37
N GLN A 302 -18.72 -19.70 -11.00
CA GLN A 302 -18.03 -20.35 -9.89
C GLN A 302 -18.41 -19.75 -8.54
N LYS A 303 -18.45 -20.59 -7.51
CA LYS A 303 -18.56 -20.16 -6.11
C LYS A 303 -17.19 -20.23 -5.47
N VAL A 304 -16.69 -19.08 -5.05
CA VAL A 304 -15.36 -18.91 -4.45
C VAL A 304 -15.53 -18.63 -2.97
N SER A 305 -14.92 -19.47 -2.12
CA SER A 305 -14.91 -19.26 -0.68
C SER A 305 -13.68 -18.43 -0.30
N PHE A 306 -13.90 -17.31 0.35
CA PHE A 306 -12.87 -16.41 0.84
C PHE A 306 -12.66 -16.60 2.33
N ILE A 307 -11.42 -16.43 2.77
CA ILE A 307 -11.01 -16.38 4.17
C ILE A 307 -10.42 -14.98 4.39
N VAL A 308 -10.96 -14.27 5.37
CA VAL A 308 -10.38 -13.04 5.90
C VAL A 308 -9.76 -13.40 7.25
N LYS A 309 -8.45 -13.29 7.36
CA LYS A 309 -7.70 -13.47 8.60
C LYS A 309 -7.22 -12.11 9.07
N ALA A 310 -7.40 -11.77 10.35
CA ALA A 310 -6.74 -10.60 10.92
C ALA A 310 -5.21 -10.71 10.74
N ALA A 311 -4.57 -9.63 10.33
CA ALA A 311 -3.13 -9.57 10.22
C ALA A 311 -2.51 -9.64 11.62
N GLU A 312 -1.39 -10.33 11.76
CA GLU A 312 -0.67 -10.45 13.05
C GLU A 312 -0.24 -9.07 13.56
N SER A 313 0.09 -8.15 12.65
CA SER A 313 0.41 -6.76 12.95
C SER A 313 -0.80 -5.88 13.29
N SER A 314 -2.05 -6.37 13.22
CA SER A 314 -3.21 -5.53 13.54
C SER A 314 -3.34 -5.34 15.05
N ASN A 315 -3.39 -4.08 15.47
CA ASN A 315 -3.71 -3.67 16.84
C ASN A 315 -5.22 -3.59 17.10
N LEU A 316 -6.06 -3.82 16.10
CA LEU A 316 -7.51 -3.56 16.20
C LEU A 316 -8.34 -4.85 16.23
N ILE A 317 -7.97 -5.83 15.41
CA ILE A 317 -8.76 -7.04 15.19
C ILE A 317 -7.95 -8.32 15.38
N ASN A 318 -8.63 -9.39 15.75
CA ASN A 318 -8.10 -10.76 15.73
C ASN A 318 -9.14 -11.73 15.13
N GLY A 319 -8.74 -12.98 14.93
CA GLY A 319 -9.64 -14.04 14.46
C GLY A 319 -9.72 -14.17 12.94
N ARG A 320 -10.74 -14.90 12.47
CA ARG A 320 -10.95 -15.17 11.04
C ARG A 320 -12.43 -15.32 10.71
N VAL A 321 -12.83 -14.88 9.52
CA VAL A 321 -14.17 -15.07 8.97
C VAL A 321 -14.08 -15.64 7.56
N THR A 322 -15.09 -16.42 7.17
CA THR A 322 -15.23 -16.95 5.82
C THR A 322 -16.51 -16.48 5.17
N PHE A 323 -16.47 -16.17 3.88
CA PHE A 323 -17.66 -15.79 3.10
C PHE A 323 -17.56 -16.29 1.67
N THR A 324 -18.67 -16.23 0.92
CA THR A 324 -18.71 -16.73 -0.46
C THR A 324 -18.98 -15.60 -1.45
N VAL A 325 -18.21 -15.60 -2.52
CA VAL A 325 -18.45 -14.78 -3.72
C VAL A 325 -18.90 -15.72 -4.84
N GLU A 326 -19.98 -15.36 -5.52
CA GLU A 326 -20.39 -16.02 -6.75
C GLU A 326 -19.97 -15.19 -7.95
N LEU A 327 -19.17 -15.80 -8.83
CA LEU A 327 -18.71 -15.21 -10.06
C LEU A 327 -19.81 -15.30 -11.11
N GLN A 328 -20.23 -14.18 -11.67
CA GLN A 328 -21.35 -14.12 -12.61
C GLN A 328 -20.98 -14.64 -14.00
N LYS A 329 -22.00 -15.07 -14.76
CA LYS A 329 -21.92 -15.32 -16.21
C LYS A 329 -21.51 -14.05 -16.96
N LEU A 330 -20.82 -14.21 -18.07
CA LEU A 330 -20.36 -13.11 -18.90
C LEU A 330 -21.46 -12.64 -19.85
N ASN A 331 -21.71 -11.33 -19.86
CA ASN A 331 -22.74 -10.74 -20.70
C ASN A 331 -22.23 -10.57 -22.14
N ILE A 332 -22.80 -11.31 -23.10
CA ILE A 332 -22.35 -11.26 -24.51
C ILE A 332 -22.90 -10.09 -25.32
N SER A 333 -23.71 -9.20 -24.73
CA SER A 333 -24.34 -8.10 -25.47
C SER A 333 -23.37 -7.10 -26.09
N SER A 334 -22.10 -7.08 -25.67
CA SER A 334 -21.04 -6.24 -26.24
C SER A 334 -20.19 -6.95 -27.30
N VAL A 335 -20.45 -8.23 -27.59
CA VAL A 335 -19.66 -8.97 -28.58
C VAL A 335 -19.92 -8.39 -29.97
N THR A 336 -18.82 -8.17 -30.69
CA THR A 336 -18.84 -7.74 -32.09
C THR A 336 -18.24 -8.82 -32.95
N ILE A 337 -18.89 -9.11 -34.07
CA ILE A 337 -18.39 -10.05 -35.08
C ILE A 337 -17.65 -9.27 -36.17
N ALA A 338 -16.42 -9.70 -36.45
CA ALA A 338 -15.67 -9.21 -37.61
C ALA A 338 -16.37 -9.62 -38.91
N LYS A 339 -15.99 -9.01 -40.05
CA LYS A 339 -16.60 -9.32 -41.35
C LYS A 339 -16.56 -10.84 -41.63
N ILE A 340 -17.74 -11.45 -41.75
CA ILE A 340 -17.93 -12.84 -42.20
C ILE A 340 -18.37 -12.80 -43.66
N ALA A 341 -17.86 -13.71 -44.47
CA ALA A 341 -18.36 -13.98 -45.82
C ALA A 341 -19.28 -15.21 -45.79
N LEU A 342 -20.53 -15.03 -46.20
CA LEU A 342 -21.48 -16.11 -46.44
C LEU A 342 -21.93 -16.02 -47.90
N ILE A 343 -21.90 -17.14 -48.62
CA ILE A 343 -22.34 -17.24 -50.00
C ILE A 343 -23.80 -17.71 -50.00
N ALA A 344 -24.68 -17.03 -50.73
CA ALA A 344 -26.06 -17.48 -50.89
C ALA A 344 -26.10 -18.83 -51.62
N ASN A 345 -26.92 -19.76 -51.13
CA ASN A 345 -27.30 -20.98 -51.83
C ASN A 345 -28.77 -20.85 -52.28
N PRO A 346 -29.03 -20.53 -53.56
CA PRO A 346 -30.39 -20.34 -54.07
C PRO A 346 -31.28 -21.59 -54.03
N ASP A 347 -30.72 -22.76 -53.72
CA ASP A 347 -31.45 -24.03 -53.58
C ASP A 347 -31.73 -24.39 -52.10
N ALA A 348 -31.40 -23.50 -51.16
CA ALA A 348 -31.57 -23.71 -49.73
C ALA A 348 -32.35 -22.58 -49.07
N ASP A 349 -33.08 -22.92 -48.01
CA ASP A 349 -33.79 -21.95 -47.18
C ASP A 349 -32.83 -21.14 -46.28
N TYR A 350 -33.36 -20.05 -45.71
CA TYR A 350 -32.62 -19.21 -44.77
C TYR A 350 -32.31 -19.89 -43.42
N GLN A 351 -32.97 -21.00 -43.06
CA GLN A 351 -32.69 -21.70 -41.80
C GLN A 351 -31.36 -22.44 -41.85
N GLU A 352 -30.94 -22.91 -43.03
CA GLU A 352 -29.64 -23.55 -43.21
C GLU A 352 -28.47 -22.64 -42.81
N LEU A 353 -28.58 -21.32 -43.01
CA LEU A 353 -27.56 -20.35 -42.58
C LEU A 353 -27.29 -20.40 -41.08
N ASN A 354 -28.28 -20.70 -40.25
CA ASN A 354 -28.10 -20.82 -38.79
C ASN A 354 -27.23 -22.02 -38.39
N ARG A 355 -27.07 -22.98 -39.30
CA ARG A 355 -26.26 -24.20 -39.12
C ARG A 355 -24.93 -24.13 -39.88
N ASP A 356 -24.65 -23.03 -40.57
CA ASP A 356 -23.41 -22.86 -41.33
C ASP A 356 -22.19 -22.96 -40.41
N ALA A 357 -21.27 -23.86 -40.76
CA ALA A 357 -20.10 -24.16 -39.94
C ALA A 357 -19.14 -22.96 -39.82
N ASN A 358 -19.04 -22.12 -40.86
CA ASN A 358 -18.17 -20.95 -40.86
C ASN A 358 -18.76 -19.84 -39.97
N LEU A 359 -20.08 -19.61 -40.04
CA LEU A 359 -20.80 -18.69 -39.16
C LEU A 359 -20.64 -19.08 -37.70
N ILE A 360 -20.92 -20.35 -37.36
CA ILE A 360 -20.77 -20.87 -35.99
C ILE A 360 -19.34 -20.67 -35.50
N LYS A 361 -18.34 -20.96 -36.35
CA LYS A 361 -16.92 -20.82 -36.02
C LYS A 361 -16.54 -19.36 -35.71
N GLU A 362 -16.98 -18.41 -36.53
CA GLU A 362 -16.65 -16.99 -36.31
C GLU A 362 -17.42 -16.39 -35.13
N VAL A 363 -18.68 -16.78 -34.89
CA VAL A 363 -19.43 -16.42 -33.67
C VAL A 363 -18.68 -16.91 -32.43
N ARG A 364 -18.28 -18.19 -32.41
CA ARG A 364 -17.50 -18.78 -31.31
C ARG A 364 -16.21 -18.00 -31.06
N LYS A 365 -15.44 -17.78 -32.12
CA LYS A 365 -14.17 -17.04 -32.08
C LYS A 365 -14.36 -15.61 -31.55
N ALA A 366 -15.43 -14.91 -31.92
CA ALA A 366 -15.70 -13.56 -31.42
C ALA A 366 -15.97 -13.56 -29.91
N ILE A 367 -16.77 -14.50 -29.41
CA ILE A 367 -17.04 -14.65 -27.97
C ILE A 367 -15.77 -15.04 -27.21
N ASP A 368 -15.08 -16.10 -27.67
CA ASP A 368 -13.84 -16.61 -27.08
C ASP A 368 -12.77 -15.51 -26.98
N THR A 369 -12.60 -14.72 -28.03
CA THR A 369 -11.60 -13.64 -28.06
C THR A 369 -11.99 -12.50 -27.13
N THR A 370 -13.25 -12.09 -27.13
CA THR A 370 -13.74 -10.97 -26.31
C THR A 370 -13.51 -11.23 -24.83
N PHE A 371 -13.90 -12.42 -24.36
CA PHE A 371 -13.89 -12.76 -22.94
C PHE A 371 -12.75 -13.68 -22.50
N SER A 372 -11.94 -14.18 -23.43
CA SER A 372 -10.86 -15.15 -23.15
C SER A 372 -11.36 -16.44 -22.50
N ILE A 373 -12.46 -16.98 -23.03
CA ILE A 373 -13.09 -18.24 -22.64
C ILE A 373 -13.12 -19.22 -23.82
N ASN A 374 -13.68 -20.41 -23.63
CA ASN A 374 -13.92 -21.39 -24.68
C ASN A 374 -15.40 -21.80 -24.65
N VAL A 375 -16.23 -21.18 -25.49
CA VAL A 375 -17.65 -21.53 -25.64
C VAL A 375 -17.84 -22.61 -26.71
N THR A 376 -18.92 -23.38 -26.58
CA THR A 376 -19.32 -24.40 -27.55
C THR A 376 -20.69 -24.09 -28.13
N VAL A 377 -21.12 -24.88 -29.13
CA VAL A 377 -22.49 -24.79 -29.67
C VAL A 377 -23.56 -25.12 -28.63
N ALA A 378 -23.20 -25.71 -27.48
CA ALA A 378 -24.12 -25.91 -26.37
C ALA A 378 -24.36 -24.62 -25.57
N ASP A 379 -23.50 -23.60 -25.70
CA ASP A 379 -23.58 -22.36 -24.93
C ASP A 379 -24.44 -21.28 -25.59
N PHE A 380 -24.65 -21.35 -26.90
CA PHE A 380 -25.42 -20.35 -27.64
C PHE A 380 -26.23 -20.97 -28.78
N LYS A 381 -27.19 -20.20 -29.29
CA LYS A 381 -27.94 -20.47 -30.51
C LYS A 381 -27.89 -19.27 -31.44
N ILE A 382 -27.92 -19.53 -32.75
CA ILE A 382 -27.97 -18.52 -33.80
C ILE A 382 -29.34 -18.61 -34.48
N THR A 383 -29.99 -17.47 -34.65
CA THR A 383 -31.19 -17.33 -35.50
C THR A 383 -30.99 -16.15 -36.45
N ASN A 384 -31.82 -16.03 -37.48
CA ASN A 384 -31.83 -14.88 -38.36
C ASN A 384 -33.25 -14.34 -38.57
N ASN A 385 -33.37 -13.15 -39.15
CA ASN A 385 -34.64 -12.46 -39.37
C ASN A 385 -35.57 -13.14 -40.39
N HIS A 386 -35.11 -14.21 -41.07
CA HIS A 386 -35.89 -15.07 -41.98
C HIS A 386 -36.05 -16.50 -41.44
N ASP A 387 -35.76 -16.77 -40.15
CA ASP A 387 -35.74 -18.13 -39.58
C ASP A 387 -37.07 -18.89 -39.61
N LYS A 388 -38.18 -18.20 -39.92
CA LYS A 388 -39.54 -18.77 -40.08
C LYS A 388 -40.03 -18.76 -41.52
N SER A 389 -39.24 -18.23 -42.45
CA SER A 389 -39.59 -18.25 -43.87
C SER A 389 -39.19 -19.58 -44.53
N SER A 390 -39.90 -19.95 -45.59
CA SER A 390 -39.54 -21.01 -46.51
C SER A 390 -38.91 -20.45 -47.81
N ASP A 391 -38.57 -19.17 -47.82
CA ASP A 391 -37.94 -18.53 -48.98
C ASP A 391 -36.49 -19.02 -49.17
N ASP A 392 -36.09 -19.15 -50.42
CA ASP A 392 -34.72 -19.49 -50.81
C ASP A 392 -33.78 -18.30 -50.64
N GLN A 393 -32.50 -18.59 -50.41
CA GLN A 393 -31.48 -17.56 -50.18
C GLN A 393 -31.21 -16.71 -51.44
N THR A 394 -31.25 -15.38 -51.30
CA THR A 394 -31.02 -14.43 -52.39
C THR A 394 -29.65 -13.74 -52.26
N PRO A 395 -28.79 -13.79 -53.30
CA PRO A 395 -27.55 -13.03 -53.32
C PRO A 395 -27.76 -11.51 -53.16
N GLY A 396 -26.91 -10.85 -52.38
CA GLY A 396 -27.00 -9.42 -52.10
C GLY A 396 -27.97 -9.03 -50.99
N GLU A 397 -28.74 -9.99 -50.45
CA GLU A 397 -29.65 -9.74 -49.34
C GLU A 397 -28.90 -9.54 -48.02
N MET A 398 -29.36 -8.60 -47.20
CA MET A 398 -28.83 -8.33 -45.87
C MET A 398 -29.61 -9.12 -44.82
N ILE A 399 -28.93 -10.03 -44.16
CA ILE A 399 -29.47 -10.90 -43.12
C ILE A 399 -29.00 -10.40 -41.76
N GLU A 400 -29.95 -10.21 -40.83
CA GLU A 400 -29.67 -9.90 -39.44
C GLU A 400 -29.70 -11.19 -38.62
N PHE A 401 -28.56 -11.53 -38.05
CA PHE A 401 -28.40 -12.67 -37.15
C PHE A 401 -28.52 -12.23 -35.70
N THR A 402 -29.13 -13.08 -34.88
CA THR A 402 -29.21 -12.94 -33.43
C THR A 402 -28.53 -14.14 -32.78
N VAL A 403 -27.54 -13.88 -31.93
CA VAL A 403 -26.88 -14.90 -31.10
C VAL A 403 -27.40 -14.77 -29.68
N MET A 404 -27.99 -15.84 -29.17
CA MET A 404 -28.52 -15.89 -27.79
C MET A 404 -27.74 -16.92 -26.99
N ALA A 405 -27.31 -16.55 -25.78
CA ALA A 405 -26.84 -17.53 -24.80
C ALA A 405 -27.96 -18.51 -24.47
N ASN A 406 -27.63 -19.80 -24.41
CA ASN A 406 -28.56 -20.83 -23.99
C ASN A 406 -28.78 -20.75 -22.47
N GLU A 407 -30.00 -21.06 -22.01
CA GLU A 407 -30.36 -20.96 -20.59
C GLU A 407 -29.47 -21.82 -19.68
N ASN A 408 -29.05 -22.98 -20.20
CA ASN A 408 -28.17 -23.93 -19.52
C ASN A 408 -26.68 -23.58 -19.61
N SER A 409 -26.27 -22.56 -20.39
CA SER A 409 -24.87 -22.15 -20.45
C SER A 409 -24.40 -21.71 -19.07
N GLN A 410 -23.25 -22.22 -18.64
CA GLN A 410 -22.59 -21.80 -17.40
C GLN A 410 -21.63 -20.63 -17.61
N LEU A 411 -21.34 -20.26 -18.86
CA LEU A 411 -20.30 -19.30 -19.19
C LEU A 411 -20.88 -17.92 -19.49
N ILE A 412 -21.96 -17.87 -20.28
CA ILE A 412 -22.45 -16.65 -20.91
C ILE A 412 -23.94 -16.41 -20.64
N THR A 413 -24.35 -15.15 -20.76
CA THR A 413 -25.74 -14.70 -20.65
C THR A 413 -26.05 -13.61 -21.67
N ASN A 414 -27.34 -13.34 -21.90
CA ASN A 414 -27.88 -12.37 -22.85
C ASN A 414 -27.65 -12.73 -24.33
N ARG A 415 -27.71 -11.71 -25.19
CA ARG A 415 -27.69 -11.84 -26.65
C ARG A 415 -27.02 -10.63 -27.30
N PHE A 416 -26.57 -10.81 -28.54
CA PHE A 416 -26.15 -9.73 -29.43
C PHE A 416 -26.66 -9.99 -30.85
N THR A 417 -26.65 -8.96 -31.70
CA THR A 417 -27.06 -9.05 -33.11
C THR A 417 -25.97 -8.52 -34.03
N PHE A 418 -25.95 -8.99 -35.27
CA PHE A 418 -25.04 -8.52 -36.31
C PHE A 418 -25.66 -8.75 -37.70
N LYS A 419 -25.18 -8.01 -38.70
CA LYS A 419 -25.73 -8.07 -40.07
C LYS A 419 -24.66 -8.53 -41.07
N ILE A 420 -25.07 -9.37 -42.02
CA ILE A 420 -24.23 -9.85 -43.13
C ILE A 420 -24.98 -9.65 -44.44
N THR A 421 -24.27 -9.24 -45.49
CA THR A 421 -24.79 -9.31 -46.87
C THR A 421 -24.35 -10.62 -47.52
N LEU A 422 -25.30 -11.40 -48.05
CA LEU A 422 -24.99 -12.64 -48.75
C LEU A 422 -24.27 -12.35 -50.07
N LEU A 423 -23.20 -13.10 -50.33
CA LEU A 423 -22.39 -12.96 -51.54
C LEU A 423 -22.92 -13.89 -52.64
N SER A 424 -22.81 -13.44 -53.89
CA SER A 424 -22.99 -14.30 -55.05
C SER A 424 -21.83 -15.30 -55.16
N LYS A 425 -22.13 -16.53 -55.56
CA LYS A 425 -21.09 -17.50 -55.95
C LYS A 425 -20.41 -16.98 -57.23
N GLU A 426 -19.14 -16.58 -57.15
CA GLU A 426 -18.39 -16.26 -58.37
C GLU A 426 -18.24 -17.54 -59.19
N ILE A 427 -18.83 -17.54 -60.40
CA ILE A 427 -18.61 -18.58 -61.39
C ILE A 427 -17.33 -18.19 -62.13
N SER A 428 -16.20 -18.77 -61.73
CA SER A 428 -14.98 -18.70 -62.53
C SER A 428 -15.19 -19.55 -63.79
N TYR A 429 -15.27 -18.90 -64.95
CA TYR A 429 -15.36 -19.56 -66.27
C TYR A 429 -14.03 -20.14 -66.73
#